data_AF-A0A381WQ02-F1
#
_entry.id   AF-A0A381WQ02-F1
#
_cell.length_a   1.000
_cell.length_b   1.000
_cell.length_c   1.000
_cell.angle_alpha   90.00
_cell.angle_beta   90.00
_cell.angle_gamma   90.00
#
_symmetry.space_group_name_H-M   'P 1'
#
loop_
_entity.id
_entity.type
_entity.pdbx_description
1 polymer ?
#
loop_
_entity_poly.entity_id
_entity_poly.type
_entity_poly.pdbx_seq_one_letter_code
_entity_poly.pdbx_strand_id
1 'polypeptide(L)'
;MLETLFRLNKVGTSVRTELLAGLATFLTMAYITVVNPAVLSTEGTGMEFGAVFTATIIAAVVGTLIMGLWANWPVALAPGMGLNAYFTFTVILSDGYSYQQALAAVLVAGIVFVILSVTPARKYIINSIPKSMKLGVGAGIGLFLAIIGFQNAGVIVDNPATLVGLGDVASWPVLLAGLGFIIMAVLDKRGIPGSIIIGILAVSIIAWISGAGGSTLSGVVGSVPSPEHAFQLDFSVLATGGFIGIAFAFLFVDFLDTAGTLTSVANLTDRINEDGEVEDIDRALLADSSATVIGALAGTSNTTSYIESGAGVKEGGRTGLTAVTVALLFAACLGLAPLAQSVPAFATAPALIFIATYF
;
A
#
# COMPACT_ATOMS: atom_id res chain seq x y z
N MET A 1 8.90 29.09 10.78
CA MET A 1 7.57 28.45 10.70
C MET A 1 7.67 26.92 10.67
N LEU A 2 8.31 26.31 9.65
CA LEU A 2 8.49 24.85 9.57
C LEU A 2 9.28 24.26 10.77
N GLU A 3 10.34 24.94 11.20
CA GLU A 3 11.12 24.54 12.40
C GLU A 3 10.26 24.43 13.67
N THR A 4 9.32 25.36 13.84
CA THR A 4 8.44 25.43 15.01
C THR A 4 7.31 24.40 14.92
N LEU A 5 6.73 24.22 13.73
CA LEU A 5 5.63 23.29 13.48
C LEU A 5 6.05 21.83 13.69
N PHE A 6 7.18 21.44 13.09
CA PHE A 6 7.69 20.06 13.14
C PHE A 6 8.72 19.81 14.25
N ARG A 7 9.13 20.87 14.96
CA ARG A 7 10.12 20.83 16.06
C ARG A 7 11.48 20.28 15.60
N LEU A 8 11.94 20.65 14.40
CA LEU A 8 13.13 20.11 13.75
C LEU A 8 14.39 20.14 14.65
N ASN A 9 14.61 21.25 15.36
CA ASN A 9 15.74 21.41 16.28
C ASN A 9 15.71 20.47 17.49
N LYS A 10 14.52 20.04 17.95
CA LYS A 10 14.39 19.12 19.09
C LYS A 10 14.82 17.69 18.74
N VAL A 11 14.66 17.30 17.48
CA VAL A 11 14.97 15.95 17.00
C VAL A 11 16.23 15.91 16.13
N GLY A 12 17.01 17.00 16.11
CA GLY A 12 18.31 17.06 15.46
C GLY A 12 18.29 16.94 13.93
N THR A 13 17.20 17.31 13.26
CA THR A 13 17.05 17.22 11.80
C THR A 13 17.06 18.59 11.12
N SER A 14 17.18 18.60 9.78
CA SER A 14 17.13 19.81 8.94
C SER A 14 16.08 19.69 7.85
N VAL A 15 15.60 20.82 7.32
CA VAL A 15 14.65 20.83 6.19
C VAL A 15 15.19 20.02 5.00
N ARG A 16 16.48 20.15 4.70
CA ARG A 16 17.12 19.41 3.60
C ARG A 16 17.07 17.91 3.85
N THR A 17 17.36 17.47 5.08
CA THR A 17 17.33 16.06 5.47
C THR A 17 15.92 15.49 5.32
N GLU A 18 14.90 16.21 5.81
CA GLU A 18 13.50 15.78 5.72
C GLU A 18 13.00 15.70 4.27
N LEU A 19 13.42 16.61 3.39
CA LEU A 19 13.06 16.57 1.97
C LEU A 19 13.71 15.35 1.26
N LEU A 20 14.98 15.06 1.55
CA LEU A 20 15.67 13.90 0.99
C LEU A 20 15.10 12.59 1.54
N ALA A 21 14.80 12.53 2.83
CA ALA A 21 14.10 11.43 3.46
C ALA A 21 12.72 11.20 2.83
N GLY A 22 11.96 12.28 2.60
CA GLY A 22 10.67 12.21 1.95
C GLY A 22 10.76 11.69 0.52
N LEU A 23 11.78 12.11 -0.25
CA LEU A 23 12.05 11.56 -1.57
C LEU A 23 12.39 10.07 -1.52
N ALA A 24 13.23 9.65 -0.58
CA ALA A 24 13.60 8.24 -0.42
C ALA A 24 12.38 7.37 -0.06
N THR A 25 11.55 7.81 0.89
CA THR A 25 10.29 7.15 1.23
C THR A 25 9.34 7.11 0.04
N PHE A 26 9.16 8.22 -0.68
CA PHE A 26 8.31 8.25 -1.87
C PHE A 26 8.78 7.23 -2.92
N LEU A 27 10.08 7.19 -3.22
CA LEU A 27 10.62 6.26 -4.21
C LEU A 27 10.39 4.80 -3.83
N THR A 28 10.48 4.45 -2.55
CA THR A 28 10.24 3.07 -2.08
C THR A 28 8.77 2.66 -2.12
N MET A 29 7.83 3.61 -2.04
CA MET A 29 6.39 3.32 -2.09
C MET A 29 5.69 3.71 -3.40
N ALA A 30 6.36 4.41 -4.32
CA ALA A 30 5.77 4.93 -5.56
C ALA A 30 5.13 3.85 -6.43
N TYR A 31 5.56 2.59 -6.29
CA TYR A 31 4.96 1.44 -6.95
C TYR A 31 3.45 1.33 -6.70
N ILE A 32 2.94 1.81 -5.56
CA ILE A 32 1.53 1.71 -5.21
C ILE A 32 0.62 2.45 -6.19
N THR A 33 1.15 3.48 -6.86
CA THR A 33 0.43 4.21 -7.92
C THR A 33 0.05 3.33 -9.10
N VAL A 34 0.72 2.19 -9.30
CA VAL A 34 0.43 1.25 -10.38
C VAL A 34 -0.15 -0.04 -9.81
N VAL A 35 0.45 -0.56 -8.74
CA VAL A 35 0.11 -1.88 -8.21
C VAL A 35 -1.28 -1.89 -7.59
N ASN A 36 -1.68 -0.88 -6.81
CA ASN A 36 -3.01 -0.86 -6.20
C ASN A 36 -4.13 -0.75 -7.25
N PRO A 37 -4.06 0.18 -8.22
CA PRO A 37 -5.02 0.22 -9.31
C PRO A 37 -5.08 -1.09 -10.10
N ALA A 38 -3.94 -1.70 -10.43
CA ALA A 38 -3.91 -2.97 -11.15
C ALA A 38 -4.59 -4.11 -10.37
N VAL A 39 -4.44 -4.15 -9.04
CA VAL A 39 -5.07 -5.17 -8.20
C VAL A 39 -6.57 -4.91 -8.06
N LEU A 40 -7.00 -3.69 -7.74
CA LEU A 40 -8.41 -3.37 -7.54
C LEU A 40 -9.22 -3.40 -8.84
N SER A 41 -8.61 -3.08 -9.97
CA SER A 41 -9.24 -3.14 -11.30
C SER A 41 -9.08 -4.51 -11.98
N THR A 42 -8.82 -5.57 -11.21
CA THR A 42 -8.79 -6.93 -11.75
C THR A 42 -10.14 -7.26 -12.39
N GLU A 43 -10.13 -7.98 -13.52
CA GLU A 43 -11.35 -8.38 -14.20
C GLU A 43 -12.32 -9.09 -13.24
N GLY A 44 -13.60 -8.69 -13.30
CA GLY A 44 -14.65 -9.19 -12.40
C GLY A 44 -14.93 -8.29 -11.19
N THR A 45 -14.07 -7.34 -10.83
CA THR A 45 -14.36 -6.42 -9.71
C THR A 45 -15.35 -5.32 -10.06
N GLY A 46 -15.40 -4.93 -11.34
CA GLY A 46 -16.18 -3.77 -11.81
C GLY A 46 -15.55 -2.41 -11.47
N MET A 47 -14.30 -2.38 -10.98
CA MET A 47 -13.59 -1.13 -10.72
C MET A 47 -12.68 -0.75 -11.89
N GLU A 48 -12.84 0.46 -12.40
CA GLU A 48 -11.96 1.06 -13.41
C GLU A 48 -10.59 1.49 -12.86
N PHE A 49 -9.51 1.15 -13.58
CA PHE A 49 -8.12 1.47 -13.19
C PHE A 49 -7.91 2.96 -12.93
N GLY A 50 -8.40 3.82 -13.82
CA GLY A 50 -8.19 5.27 -13.73
C GLY A 50 -8.81 5.86 -12.47
N ALA A 51 -10.02 5.43 -12.12
CA ALA A 51 -10.72 5.88 -10.93
C ALA A 51 -10.02 5.39 -9.65
N VAL A 52 -9.57 4.14 -9.62
CA VAL A 52 -8.78 3.61 -8.49
C VAL A 52 -7.43 4.32 -8.37
N PHE A 53 -6.77 4.65 -9.48
CA PHE A 53 -5.55 5.44 -9.50
C PHE A 53 -5.74 6.79 -8.80
N THR A 54 -6.79 7.52 -9.17
CA THR A 54 -7.13 8.79 -8.54
C THR A 54 -7.47 8.59 -7.06
N ALA A 55 -8.26 7.56 -6.71
CA ALA A 55 -8.60 7.24 -5.32
C ALA A 55 -7.36 6.91 -4.47
N THR A 56 -6.44 6.11 -5.01
CA THR A 56 -5.16 5.72 -4.39
C THR A 56 -4.33 6.95 -4.04
N ILE A 57 -4.19 7.89 -4.99
CA ILE A 57 -3.41 9.10 -4.76
C ILE A 57 -4.10 10.02 -3.76
N ILE A 58 -5.43 10.22 -3.86
CA ILE A 58 -6.18 11.02 -2.88
C ILE A 58 -6.00 10.45 -1.47
N ALA A 59 -6.17 9.14 -1.31
CA ALA A 59 -6.03 8.46 -0.03
C ALA A 59 -4.59 8.60 0.52
N ALA A 60 -3.57 8.39 -0.33
CA ALA A 60 -2.18 8.53 0.05
C ALA A 60 -1.82 9.97 0.44
N VAL A 61 -2.26 10.97 -0.33
CA VAL A 61 -2.01 12.39 -0.07
C VAL A 61 -2.66 12.80 1.24
N VAL A 62 -3.97 12.58 1.39
CA VAL A 62 -4.71 13.07 2.55
C VAL A 62 -4.27 12.34 3.82
N GLY A 63 -4.15 11.01 3.77
CA GLY A 63 -3.67 10.22 4.90
C GLY A 63 -2.27 10.65 5.33
N THR A 64 -1.34 10.73 4.38
CA THR A 64 0.04 11.12 4.68
C THR A 64 0.13 12.57 5.19
N LEU A 65 -0.71 13.49 4.72
CA LEU A 65 -0.78 14.85 5.27
C LEU A 65 -1.29 14.86 6.72
N ILE A 66 -2.27 14.02 7.07
CA ILE A 66 -2.74 13.90 8.46
C ILE A 66 -1.60 13.34 9.33
N MET A 67 -0.91 12.29 8.87
CA MET A 67 0.26 11.72 9.56
C MET A 67 1.38 12.76 9.75
N GLY A 68 1.66 13.53 8.71
CA GLY A 68 2.71 14.56 8.74
C GLY A 68 2.34 15.76 9.62
N LEU A 69 1.21 16.41 9.34
CA LEU A 69 0.86 17.68 9.96
C LEU A 69 0.31 17.54 11.39
N TRP A 70 -0.42 16.45 11.67
CA TRP A 70 -1.09 16.26 12.95
C TRP A 70 -0.36 15.29 13.88
N ALA A 71 0.05 14.12 13.36
CA ALA A 71 0.82 13.17 14.17
C ALA A 71 2.30 13.55 14.28
N ASN A 72 2.84 14.30 13.31
CA ASN A 72 4.26 14.65 13.22
C ASN A 72 5.17 13.40 13.21
N TRP A 73 4.78 12.39 12.42
CA TRP A 73 5.54 11.16 12.23
C TRP A 73 6.15 11.09 10.83
N PRO A 74 7.40 10.60 10.66
CA PRO A 74 8.05 10.44 9.37
C PRO A 74 7.54 9.18 8.62
N VAL A 75 6.23 8.95 8.66
CA VAL A 75 5.58 7.77 8.09
C VAL A 75 4.62 8.21 7.00
N ALA A 76 4.68 7.55 5.86
CA ALA A 76 3.73 7.72 4.78
C ALA A 76 2.62 6.68 4.87
N LEU A 77 1.43 7.08 4.42
CA LEU A 77 0.24 6.25 4.37
C LEU A 77 -0.20 6.07 2.91
N ALA A 78 -0.59 4.86 2.54
CA ALA A 78 -1.18 4.53 1.24
C ALA A 78 -1.97 3.22 1.34
N PRO A 79 -2.72 2.79 0.30
CA PRO A 79 -3.45 1.52 0.33
C PRO A 79 -2.56 0.31 0.67
N GLY A 80 -2.94 -0.50 1.66
CA GLY A 80 -2.13 -1.63 2.12
C GLY A 80 -2.12 -2.80 1.14
N MET A 81 -0.94 -3.38 0.86
CA MET A 81 -0.82 -4.46 -0.12
C MET A 81 -1.50 -5.77 0.30
N GLY A 82 -1.53 -6.11 1.60
CA GLY A 82 -2.30 -7.27 2.05
C GLY A 82 -3.81 -7.03 1.98
N LEU A 83 -4.23 -5.83 2.37
CA LEU A 83 -5.63 -5.43 2.44
C LEU A 83 -6.26 -5.27 1.05
N ASN A 84 -5.51 -4.77 0.07
CA ASN A 84 -5.98 -4.65 -1.31
C ASN A 84 -6.18 -6.01 -1.99
N ALA A 85 -5.32 -6.99 -1.69
CA ALA A 85 -5.43 -8.33 -2.22
C ALA A 85 -6.63 -9.06 -1.59
N TYR A 86 -6.81 -8.95 -0.27
CA TYR A 86 -7.99 -9.48 0.41
C TYR A 86 -9.29 -8.86 -0.13
N PHE A 87 -9.30 -7.53 -0.33
CA PHE A 87 -10.43 -6.79 -0.92
C PHE A 87 -10.80 -7.33 -2.31
N THR A 88 -9.84 -7.41 -3.23
CA THR A 88 -10.10 -7.84 -4.61
C THR A 88 -10.45 -9.31 -4.66
N PHE A 89 -9.53 -10.17 -4.23
CA PHE A 89 -9.56 -11.58 -4.59
C PHE A 89 -10.45 -12.40 -3.66
N THR A 90 -10.55 -12.02 -2.39
CA THR A 90 -11.40 -12.73 -1.43
C THR A 90 -12.80 -12.12 -1.41
N VAL A 91 -12.92 -10.86 -1.02
CA VAL A 91 -14.25 -10.25 -0.78
C VAL A 91 -15.07 -10.14 -2.07
N ILE A 92 -14.46 -9.65 -3.15
CA ILE A 92 -15.19 -9.42 -4.40
C ILE A 92 -15.24 -10.70 -5.26
N LEU A 93 -14.07 -11.24 -5.62
CA LEU A 93 -14.01 -12.32 -6.62
C LEU A 93 -14.40 -13.70 -6.05
N SER A 94 -14.00 -14.03 -4.83
CA SER A 94 -14.34 -15.32 -4.19
C SER A 94 -15.71 -15.30 -3.53
N ASP A 95 -15.98 -14.31 -2.68
CA ASP A 95 -17.19 -14.27 -1.86
C ASP A 95 -18.38 -13.60 -2.59
N GLY A 96 -18.13 -12.94 -3.73
CA GLY A 96 -19.16 -12.41 -4.62
C GLY A 96 -19.81 -11.09 -4.17
N TYR A 97 -19.19 -10.35 -3.25
CA TYR A 97 -19.66 -9.02 -2.87
C TYR A 97 -19.37 -8.00 -3.98
N SER A 98 -20.22 -6.98 -4.11
CA SER A 98 -19.90 -5.86 -4.99
C SER A 98 -18.75 -5.03 -4.42
N TYR A 99 -18.01 -4.31 -5.26
CA TYR A 99 -16.96 -3.42 -4.76
C TYR A 99 -17.53 -2.33 -3.84
N GLN A 100 -18.78 -1.90 -4.04
CA GLN A 100 -19.44 -0.91 -3.18
C GLN A 100 -19.72 -1.47 -1.78
N GLN A 101 -20.08 -2.74 -1.68
CA GLN A 101 -20.23 -3.44 -0.40
C GLN A 101 -18.88 -3.64 0.27
N ALA A 102 -17.84 -3.98 -0.50
CA ALA A 102 -16.48 -4.08 0.01
C ALA A 102 -15.98 -2.72 0.55
N LEU A 103 -16.17 -1.62 -0.19
CA LEU A 103 -15.82 -0.26 0.26
C LEU A 103 -16.60 0.13 1.53
N ALA A 104 -17.88 -0.26 1.64
CA ALA A 104 -18.65 -0.06 2.86
C ALA A 104 -18.07 -0.84 4.05
N ALA A 105 -17.59 -2.07 3.84
CA ALA A 105 -16.92 -2.85 4.88
C ALA A 105 -15.60 -2.19 5.32
N VAL A 106 -14.81 -1.67 4.38
CA VAL A 106 -13.59 -0.90 4.68
C VAL A 106 -13.92 0.36 5.48
N LEU A 107 -14.97 1.09 5.09
CA LEU A 107 -15.40 2.29 5.80
C LEU A 107 -15.84 1.97 7.24
N VAL A 108 -16.64 0.92 7.43
CA VAL A 108 -17.08 0.47 8.76
C VAL A 108 -15.87 0.06 9.60
N ALA A 109 -14.95 -0.71 9.02
CA ALA A 109 -13.70 -1.10 9.68
C ALA A 109 -12.90 0.13 10.11
N GLY A 110 -12.72 1.13 9.22
CA GLY A 110 -12.01 2.37 9.52
C GLY A 110 -12.68 3.19 10.63
N ILE A 111 -14.02 3.33 10.62
CA ILE A 111 -14.76 4.04 11.67
C ILE A 111 -14.57 3.33 13.02
N VAL A 112 -14.70 2.00 13.05
CA VAL A 112 -14.47 1.22 14.26
C VAL A 112 -13.01 1.37 14.71
N PHE A 113 -12.05 1.39 13.78
CA PHE A 113 -10.64 1.59 14.11
C PHE A 113 -10.38 2.99 14.70
N VAL A 114 -10.99 4.05 14.16
CA VAL A 114 -10.91 5.40 14.76
C VAL A 114 -11.45 5.38 16.19
N ILE A 115 -12.60 4.75 16.42
CA ILE A 115 -13.20 4.61 17.77
C ILE A 115 -12.25 3.85 18.69
N LEU A 116 -11.68 2.73 18.24
CA LEU A 116 -10.72 1.95 19.02
C LEU A 116 -9.46 2.75 19.33
N SER A 117 -8.98 3.57 18.39
CA SER A 117 -7.77 4.37 18.53
C SER A 117 -7.93 5.52 19.54
N VAL A 118 -9.11 6.12 19.67
CA VAL A 118 -9.38 7.11 20.72
C VAL A 118 -9.64 6.49 22.09
N THR A 119 -10.00 5.20 22.16
CA THR A 119 -10.27 4.51 23.42
C THR A 119 -9.02 3.84 24.01
N PRO A 120 -9.00 3.57 25.34
CA PRO A 120 -7.93 2.77 25.97
C PRO A 120 -7.87 1.32 25.47
N ALA A 121 -8.91 0.83 24.78
CA ALA A 121 -9.02 -0.54 24.31
C ALA A 121 -7.86 -0.95 23.38
N ARG A 122 -7.24 0.00 22.66
CA ARG A 122 -6.12 -0.28 21.75
C ARG A 122 -4.94 -0.99 22.42
N LYS A 123 -4.56 -0.59 23.64
CA LYS A 123 -3.40 -1.16 24.35
C LYS A 123 -3.67 -2.62 24.72
N TYR A 124 -4.90 -2.92 25.11
CA TYR A 124 -5.34 -4.28 25.38
C TYR A 124 -5.34 -5.14 24.12
N ILE A 125 -5.78 -4.62 22.96
CA ILE A 125 -5.78 -5.37 21.71
C ILE A 125 -4.34 -5.69 21.27
N ILE A 126 -3.43 -4.70 21.20
CA ILE A 126 -2.02 -4.92 20.79
C ILE A 126 -1.33 -5.98 21.65
N ASN A 127 -1.55 -5.91 22.98
CA ASN A 127 -0.95 -6.81 23.95
C ASN A 127 -1.61 -8.18 24.02
N SER A 128 -2.86 -8.31 23.56
CA SER A 128 -3.59 -9.59 23.56
C SER A 128 -3.25 -10.46 22.35
N ILE A 129 -2.64 -9.90 21.30
CA ILE A 129 -2.37 -10.66 20.08
C ILE A 129 -1.11 -11.51 20.27
N PRO A 130 -1.22 -12.86 20.24
CA PRO A 130 -0.09 -13.75 20.38
C PRO A 130 0.92 -13.53 19.26
N LYS A 131 2.22 -13.64 19.56
CA LYS A 131 3.28 -13.53 18.57
C LYS A 131 3.08 -14.48 17.38
N SER A 132 2.55 -15.69 17.63
CA SER A 132 2.22 -16.66 16.59
C SER A 132 1.16 -16.16 15.61
N MET A 133 0.13 -15.44 16.09
CA MET A 133 -0.89 -14.85 15.22
C MET A 133 -0.33 -13.72 14.36
N LYS A 134 0.51 -12.85 14.93
CA LYS A 134 1.16 -11.78 14.16
C LYS A 134 2.01 -12.34 13.02
N LEU A 135 2.80 -13.37 13.31
CA LEU A 135 3.63 -14.05 12.31
C LEU A 135 2.79 -14.82 11.28
N GLY A 136 1.69 -15.45 11.71
CA GLY A 136 0.80 -16.21 10.83
C GLY A 136 0.06 -15.34 9.82
N VAL A 137 -0.42 -14.16 10.23
CA VAL A 137 -1.08 -13.20 9.33
C VAL A 137 -0.11 -12.69 8.28
N GLY A 138 1.12 -12.31 8.68
CA GLY A 138 2.16 -11.90 7.75
C GLY A 138 2.47 -12.99 6.72
N ALA A 139 2.84 -14.19 7.18
CA ALA A 139 3.16 -15.31 6.31
C ALA A 139 2.01 -15.67 5.35
N GLY A 140 0.75 -15.60 5.80
CA GLY A 140 -0.42 -15.84 4.97
C GLY A 140 -0.58 -14.81 3.84
N ILE A 141 -0.46 -13.52 4.17
CA ILE A 141 -0.52 -12.42 3.19
C ILE A 141 0.64 -12.51 2.20
N GLY A 142 1.86 -12.77 2.68
CA GLY A 142 3.04 -12.94 1.83
C GLY A 142 2.87 -14.08 0.82
N LEU A 143 2.47 -15.27 1.28
CA LEU A 143 2.20 -16.41 0.40
C LEU A 143 1.08 -16.10 -0.62
N PHE A 144 0.06 -15.35 -0.22
CA PHE A 144 -1.03 -14.95 -1.09
C PHE A 144 -0.56 -13.99 -2.19
N LEU A 145 0.19 -12.94 -1.83
CA LEU A 145 0.80 -12.01 -2.78
C LEU A 145 1.78 -12.70 -3.73
N ALA A 146 2.55 -13.67 -3.24
CA ALA A 146 3.45 -14.46 -4.06
C ALA A 146 2.70 -15.25 -5.13
N ILE A 147 1.61 -15.94 -4.76
CA ILE A 147 0.76 -16.69 -5.71
C ILE A 147 0.18 -15.75 -6.78
N ILE A 148 -0.39 -14.61 -6.39
CA ILE A 148 -0.93 -13.62 -7.33
C ILE A 148 0.17 -13.08 -8.25
N GLY A 149 1.35 -12.79 -7.70
CA GLY A 149 2.51 -12.36 -8.48
C GLY A 149 2.93 -13.40 -9.52
N PHE A 150 3.04 -14.67 -9.12
CA PHE A 150 3.35 -15.74 -10.07
C PHE A 150 2.25 -15.98 -11.11
N GLN A 151 0.98 -15.78 -10.75
CA GLN A 151 -0.14 -15.86 -11.68
C GLN A 151 -0.11 -14.71 -12.69
N ASN A 152 0.08 -13.47 -12.24
CA ASN A 152 0.19 -12.28 -13.09
C ASN A 152 1.43 -12.33 -14.02
N ALA A 153 2.50 -13.01 -13.59
CA ALA A 153 3.66 -13.27 -14.42
C ALA A 153 3.40 -14.34 -15.50
N GLY A 154 2.38 -15.19 -15.33
CA GLY A 154 2.11 -16.35 -16.17
C GLY A 154 2.93 -17.60 -15.81
N VAL A 155 3.60 -17.60 -14.64
CA VAL A 155 4.33 -18.77 -14.12
C VAL A 155 3.35 -19.80 -13.58
N ILE A 156 2.35 -19.34 -12.85
CA ILE A 156 1.25 -20.16 -12.34
C ILE A 156 0.01 -19.92 -13.22
N VAL A 157 -0.64 -21.01 -13.61
CA VAL A 157 -1.92 -20.99 -14.33
C VAL A 157 -2.91 -21.92 -13.64
N ASP A 158 -4.20 -21.70 -13.86
CA ASP A 158 -5.24 -22.61 -13.37
C ASP A 158 -5.07 -24.01 -13.97
N ASN A 159 -5.33 -25.03 -13.15
CA ASN A 159 -5.33 -26.42 -13.59
C ASN A 159 -6.57 -27.12 -13.00
N PRO A 160 -7.51 -27.60 -13.83
CA PRO A 160 -8.74 -28.21 -13.32
C PRO A 160 -8.55 -29.41 -12.39
N ALA A 161 -7.40 -30.10 -12.46
CA ALA A 161 -7.11 -31.27 -11.64
C ALA A 161 -6.34 -30.94 -10.35
N THR A 162 -5.53 -29.88 -10.35
CA THR A 162 -4.61 -29.57 -9.23
C THR A 162 -4.77 -28.15 -8.67
N LEU A 163 -5.69 -27.36 -9.22
CA LEU A 163 -5.90 -25.92 -8.99
C LEU A 163 -4.71 -25.03 -9.42
N VAL A 164 -3.48 -25.57 -9.39
CA VAL A 164 -2.24 -24.89 -9.75
C VAL A 164 -1.50 -25.71 -10.80
N GLY A 165 -1.18 -25.09 -11.92
CA GLY A 165 -0.36 -25.63 -13.01
C GLY A 165 0.81 -24.72 -13.35
N LEU A 166 1.79 -25.27 -14.08
CA LEU A 166 2.91 -24.49 -14.63
C LEU A 166 2.50 -23.88 -15.97
N GLY A 167 2.62 -22.56 -16.10
CA GLY A 167 2.41 -21.86 -17.36
C GLY A 167 3.59 -22.02 -18.33
N ASP A 168 3.56 -21.27 -19.43
CA ASP A 168 4.67 -21.24 -20.38
C ASP A 168 5.83 -20.40 -19.82
N VAL A 169 6.76 -21.07 -19.13
CA VAL A 169 7.94 -20.44 -18.53
C VAL A 169 8.93 -19.86 -19.53
N ALA A 170 8.84 -20.26 -20.81
CA ALA A 170 9.65 -19.70 -21.88
C ALA A 170 8.99 -18.47 -22.53
N SER A 171 7.75 -18.14 -22.14
CA SER A 171 7.04 -16.99 -22.67
C SER A 171 7.73 -15.68 -22.29
N TRP A 172 7.64 -14.71 -23.20
CA TRP A 172 8.25 -13.40 -23.02
C TRP A 172 7.78 -12.67 -21.74
N PRO A 173 6.48 -12.68 -21.36
CA PRO A 173 6.02 -12.12 -20.09
C PRO A 173 6.68 -12.74 -18.85
N VAL A 174 6.83 -14.08 -18.80
CA VAL A 174 7.47 -14.76 -17.67
C VAL A 174 8.94 -14.39 -17.57
N LEU A 175 9.66 -14.37 -18.69
CA LEU A 175 11.08 -13.99 -18.72
C LEU A 175 11.30 -12.54 -18.28
N LEU A 176 10.44 -11.63 -18.73
CA LEU A 176 10.46 -10.23 -18.33
C LEU A 176 10.12 -10.04 -16.85
N ALA A 177 9.16 -10.80 -16.31
CA ALA A 177 8.86 -10.81 -14.89
C ALA A 177 10.06 -11.31 -14.07
N GLY A 178 10.70 -12.40 -14.50
CA GLY A 178 11.93 -12.91 -13.87
C GLY A 178 13.07 -11.88 -13.90
N LEU A 179 13.27 -11.19 -15.02
CA LEU A 179 14.23 -10.09 -15.13
C LEU A 179 13.89 -8.95 -14.15
N GLY A 180 12.62 -8.57 -14.07
CA GLY A 180 12.14 -7.55 -13.12
C GLY A 180 12.47 -7.91 -11.68
N PHE A 181 12.21 -9.16 -11.26
CA PHE A 181 12.55 -9.63 -9.92
C PHE A 181 14.06 -9.54 -9.64
N ILE A 182 14.89 -9.97 -10.60
CA ILE A 182 16.36 -9.88 -10.48
C ILE A 182 16.81 -8.42 -10.34
N ILE A 183 16.26 -7.51 -11.14
CA ILE A 183 16.57 -6.07 -11.04
C ILE A 183 16.21 -5.55 -9.66
N MET A 184 15.00 -5.83 -9.17
CA MET A 184 14.55 -5.40 -7.84
C MET A 184 15.48 -5.92 -6.74
N ALA A 185 15.78 -7.22 -6.74
CA ALA A 185 16.66 -7.84 -5.75
C ALA A 185 18.09 -7.30 -5.78
N VAL A 186 18.65 -7.04 -6.98
CA VAL A 186 19.99 -6.47 -7.12
C VAL A 186 20.05 -5.03 -6.62
N LEU A 187 19.04 -4.21 -6.94
CA LEU A 187 18.97 -2.81 -6.50
C LEU A 187 18.75 -2.72 -4.99
N ASP A 188 17.86 -3.55 -4.44
CA ASP A 188 17.59 -3.63 -3.00
C ASP A 188 18.84 -4.06 -2.22
N LYS A 189 19.54 -5.11 -2.67
CA LYS A 189 20.80 -5.55 -2.08
C LYS A 189 21.90 -4.47 -2.13
N ARG A 190 21.84 -3.57 -3.11
CA ARG A 190 22.75 -2.42 -3.22
C ARG A 190 22.31 -1.19 -2.41
N GLY A 191 21.18 -1.28 -1.71
CA GLY A 191 20.63 -0.19 -0.91
C GLY A 191 20.12 0.98 -1.75
N ILE A 192 19.70 0.73 -3.00
CA ILE A 192 19.19 1.79 -3.88
C ILE A 192 17.69 1.99 -3.59
N PRO A 193 17.26 3.19 -3.14
CA PRO A 193 15.84 3.45 -2.89
C PRO A 193 15.05 3.39 -4.19
N GLY A 194 13.83 2.84 -4.10
CA GLY A 194 12.95 2.65 -5.26
C GLY A 194 13.29 1.46 -6.15
N SER A 195 13.97 0.45 -5.60
CA SER A 195 14.24 -0.83 -6.28
C SER A 195 13.02 -1.40 -7.01
N ILE A 196 11.86 -1.38 -6.35
CA ILE A 196 10.58 -1.87 -6.90
C ILE A 196 10.11 -1.04 -8.09
N ILE A 197 9.97 0.29 -7.94
CA ILE A 197 9.47 1.14 -9.04
C ILE A 197 10.45 1.15 -10.23
N ILE A 198 11.76 1.11 -9.98
CA ILE A 198 12.78 1.01 -11.04
C ILE A 198 12.64 -0.33 -11.78
N GLY A 199 12.41 -1.43 -11.06
CA GLY A 199 12.16 -2.74 -11.66
C GLY A 199 10.93 -2.74 -12.57
N ILE A 200 9.81 -2.17 -12.08
CA ILE A 200 8.56 -2.04 -12.86
C ILE A 200 8.81 -1.22 -14.13
N LEU A 201 9.46 -0.07 -14.02
CA LEU A 201 9.73 0.82 -15.16
C LEU A 201 10.69 0.17 -16.17
N ALA A 202 11.75 -0.50 -15.70
CA ALA A 202 12.70 -1.18 -16.57
C ALA A 202 12.02 -2.27 -17.41
N VAL A 203 11.20 -3.12 -16.78
CA VAL A 203 10.43 -4.15 -17.48
C VAL A 203 9.42 -3.53 -18.44
N SER A 204 8.73 -2.47 -18.02
CA SER A 204 7.74 -1.77 -18.87
C SER A 204 8.39 -1.16 -20.11
N ILE A 205 9.55 -0.52 -19.98
CA ILE A 205 10.30 0.04 -21.11
C ILE A 205 10.71 -1.04 -22.10
N ILE A 206 11.25 -2.17 -21.61
CA ILE A 206 11.60 -3.30 -22.47
C ILE A 206 10.36 -3.85 -23.17
N ALA A 207 9.24 -3.93 -22.45
CA ALA A 207 7.98 -4.41 -22.99
C ALA A 207 7.45 -3.52 -24.12
N TRP A 208 7.44 -2.19 -23.92
CA TRP A 208 7.00 -1.23 -24.93
C TRP A 208 7.88 -1.23 -26.18
N ILE A 209 9.20 -1.37 -26.02
CA ILE A 209 10.13 -1.42 -27.16
C ILE A 209 9.99 -2.74 -27.94
N SER A 210 9.81 -3.86 -27.23
CA SER A 210 9.69 -5.18 -27.85
C SER A 210 8.29 -5.51 -28.35
N GLY A 211 7.27 -4.72 -27.99
CA GLY A 211 5.86 -5.05 -28.24
C GLY A 211 5.36 -6.24 -27.42
N ALA A 212 6.07 -6.59 -26.35
CA ALA A 212 5.76 -7.69 -25.45
C ALA A 212 4.32 -7.60 -24.93
N GLY A 213 3.55 -8.67 -25.08
CA GLY A 213 2.17 -8.73 -24.58
C GLY A 213 1.25 -7.65 -25.15
N GLY A 214 1.57 -7.11 -26.34
CA GLY A 214 0.80 -6.01 -26.95
C GLY A 214 0.91 -4.67 -26.22
N SER A 215 1.89 -4.53 -25.32
CA SER A 215 2.04 -3.31 -24.51
C SER A 215 2.50 -2.13 -25.36
N THR A 216 1.83 -0.99 -25.18
CA THR A 216 2.17 0.27 -25.84
C THR A 216 2.11 1.41 -24.83
N LEU A 217 2.98 2.40 -25.01
CA LEU A 217 2.96 3.60 -24.19
C LEU A 217 1.80 4.50 -24.63
N SER A 218 0.79 4.62 -23.78
CA SER A 218 -0.41 5.43 -24.01
C SER A 218 -0.21 6.92 -23.71
N GLY A 219 0.96 7.29 -23.15
CA GLY A 219 1.35 8.66 -22.82
C GLY A 219 2.14 8.72 -21.51
N VAL A 220 2.64 9.90 -21.16
CA VAL A 220 3.39 10.12 -19.90
C VAL A 220 2.61 11.03 -18.95
N VAL A 221 2.13 12.16 -19.45
CA VAL A 221 1.35 13.15 -18.68
C VAL A 221 0.01 13.35 -19.37
N GLY A 222 -1.08 13.37 -18.58
CA GLY A 222 -2.43 13.56 -19.09
C GLY A 222 -3.37 14.16 -18.06
N SER A 223 -4.67 14.17 -18.39
CA SER A 223 -5.72 14.61 -17.48
C SER A 223 -5.86 13.65 -16.31
N VAL A 224 -6.17 14.20 -15.14
CA VAL A 224 -6.51 13.41 -13.95
C VAL A 224 -7.78 12.59 -14.24
N PRO A 225 -7.75 11.25 -14.11
CA PRO A 225 -8.94 10.42 -14.29
C PRO A 225 -10.04 10.79 -13.29
N SER A 226 -11.30 10.65 -13.69
CA SER A 226 -12.45 10.93 -12.82
C SER A 226 -12.48 10.01 -11.61
N PRO A 227 -12.72 10.52 -10.39
CA PRO A 227 -12.86 9.71 -9.18
C PRO A 227 -14.27 9.11 -9.09
N GLU A 228 -14.70 8.32 -10.09
CA GLU A 228 -16.08 7.83 -10.19
C GLU A 228 -16.48 6.83 -9.09
N HIS A 229 -15.50 6.14 -8.51
CA HIS A 229 -15.70 5.23 -7.37
C HIS A 229 -15.83 5.95 -6.03
N ALA A 230 -15.60 7.27 -5.99
CA ALA A 230 -15.75 8.03 -4.76
C ALA A 230 -17.21 8.00 -4.29
N PHE A 231 -17.39 7.76 -2.98
CA PHE A 231 -18.69 7.65 -2.31
C PHE A 231 -19.63 6.54 -2.86
N GLN A 232 -19.11 5.60 -3.66
CA GLN A 232 -19.86 4.43 -4.12
C GLN A 232 -19.91 3.36 -3.03
N LEU A 233 -20.71 3.60 -2.00
CA LEU A 233 -20.84 2.71 -0.83
C LEU A 233 -22.21 2.04 -0.82
N ASP A 234 -22.23 0.73 -0.59
CA ASP A 234 -23.47 -0.03 -0.44
C ASP A 234 -23.53 -0.70 0.94
N PHE A 235 -24.50 -0.28 1.76
CA PHE A 235 -24.75 -0.80 3.10
C PHE A 235 -25.91 -1.81 3.15
N SER A 236 -26.41 -2.28 2.00
CA SER A 236 -27.56 -3.20 1.91
C SER A 236 -27.39 -4.49 2.72
N VAL A 237 -26.15 -4.96 2.87
CA VAL A 237 -25.79 -6.21 3.56
C VAL A 237 -25.15 -6.00 4.94
N LEU A 238 -25.20 -4.79 5.49
CA LEU A 238 -24.52 -4.40 6.74
C LEU A 238 -24.81 -5.34 7.92
N ALA A 239 -26.05 -5.82 8.04
CA ALA A 239 -26.49 -6.67 9.15
C ALA A 239 -26.23 -8.17 8.93
N THR A 240 -25.62 -8.56 7.82
CA THR A 240 -25.31 -9.96 7.54
C THR A 240 -24.06 -10.42 8.29
N GLY A 241 -24.05 -11.68 8.74
CA GLY A 241 -22.87 -12.24 9.42
C GLY A 241 -21.62 -12.23 8.54
N GLY A 242 -21.77 -12.42 7.22
CA GLY A 242 -20.68 -12.36 6.25
C GLY A 242 -20.05 -10.98 6.18
N PHE A 243 -20.86 -9.92 6.01
CA PHE A 243 -20.37 -8.54 5.99
C PHE A 243 -19.66 -8.17 7.29
N ILE A 244 -20.24 -8.52 8.45
CA ILE A 244 -19.62 -8.26 9.77
C ILE A 244 -18.26 -8.97 9.87
N GLY A 245 -18.18 -10.22 9.39
CA GLY A 245 -16.93 -10.97 9.34
C GLY A 245 -15.86 -10.29 8.47
N ILE A 246 -16.24 -9.79 7.30
CA ILE A 246 -15.34 -9.08 6.38
C ILE A 246 -14.85 -7.77 6.98
N ALA A 247 -15.76 -6.93 7.51
CA ALA A 247 -15.40 -5.67 8.15
C ALA A 247 -14.48 -5.92 9.37
N PHE A 248 -14.73 -6.99 10.13
CA PHE A 248 -13.86 -7.40 11.22
C PHE A 248 -12.48 -7.84 10.74
N ALA A 249 -12.40 -8.61 9.65
CA ALA A 249 -11.13 -9.04 9.07
C ALA A 249 -10.30 -7.83 8.59
N PHE A 250 -10.92 -6.89 7.86
CA PHE A 250 -10.27 -5.63 7.48
C PHE A 250 -9.75 -4.87 8.69
N LEU A 251 -10.61 -4.65 9.70
CA LEU A 251 -10.22 -3.97 10.94
C LEU A 251 -9.01 -4.64 11.60
N PHE A 252 -9.04 -5.97 11.72
CA PHE A 252 -8.02 -6.70 12.46
C PHE A 252 -6.67 -6.69 11.73
N VAL A 253 -6.67 -6.89 10.41
CA VAL A 253 -5.44 -6.86 9.61
C VAL A 253 -4.88 -5.44 9.56
N ASP A 254 -5.72 -4.43 9.32
CA ASP A 254 -5.30 -3.02 9.26
C ASP A 254 -4.69 -2.55 10.59
N PHE A 255 -5.34 -2.90 11.71
CA PHE A 255 -4.81 -2.64 13.04
C PHE A 255 -3.42 -3.25 13.27
N LEU A 256 -3.23 -4.48 12.81
CA LEU A 256 -1.97 -5.22 12.97
C LEU A 256 -0.85 -4.65 12.11
N ASP A 257 -1.13 -4.33 10.85
CA ASP A 257 -0.18 -3.75 9.91
C ASP A 257 0.28 -2.38 10.40
N THR A 258 -0.65 -1.55 10.86
CA THR A 258 -0.34 -0.22 11.39
C THR A 258 0.47 -0.31 12.68
N ALA A 259 0.06 -1.13 13.65
CA ALA A 259 0.80 -1.29 14.90
C ALA A 259 2.22 -1.85 14.66
N GLY A 260 2.35 -2.85 13.78
CA GLY A 260 3.62 -3.45 13.40
C GLY A 260 4.55 -2.47 12.70
N THR A 261 4.03 -1.71 11.74
CA THR A 261 4.81 -0.71 10.99
C THR A 261 5.24 0.45 11.86
N LEU A 262 4.33 1.03 12.66
CA LEU A 262 4.67 2.15 13.54
C LEU A 262 5.70 1.74 14.59
N THR A 263 5.58 0.53 15.15
CA THR A 263 6.59 -0.02 16.07
C THR A 263 7.94 -0.19 15.38
N SER A 264 7.95 -0.71 14.15
CA SER A 264 9.19 -0.90 13.38
C SER A 264 9.87 0.42 13.04
N VAL A 265 9.11 1.44 12.65
CA VAL A 265 9.64 2.78 12.39
C VAL A 265 10.08 3.49 13.68
N ALA A 266 9.38 3.28 14.80
CA ALA A 266 9.77 3.81 16.11
C ALA A 266 11.15 3.32 16.54
N ASN A 267 11.45 2.04 16.32
CA ASN A 267 12.77 1.44 16.57
C ASN A 267 13.89 2.09 15.73
N LEU A 268 13.58 2.73 14.61
CA LEU A 268 14.54 3.41 13.73
C LEU A 268 14.66 4.91 14.00
N THR A 269 13.75 5.49 14.79
CA THR A 269 13.63 6.96 15.02
C THR A 269 13.90 7.37 16.47
N ASP A 270 14.40 6.47 17.31
CA ASP A 270 14.63 6.67 18.75
C ASP A 270 13.36 7.13 19.51
N ARG A 271 12.17 6.74 19.01
CA ARG A 271 10.85 7.09 19.61
C ARG A 271 10.35 6.05 20.60
N ILE A 272 11.25 5.26 21.16
CA ILE A 272 10.93 4.27 22.19
C ILE A 272 11.44 4.84 23.50
N ASN A 273 10.54 5.00 24.46
CA ASN A 273 10.87 5.53 25.78
C ASN A 273 11.59 4.47 26.64
N GLU A 274 12.02 4.87 27.84
CA GLU A 274 12.74 4.00 28.78
C GLU A 274 11.93 2.76 29.22
N ASP A 275 10.60 2.84 29.15
CA ASP A 275 9.68 1.75 29.47
C ASP A 275 9.45 0.78 28.29
N GLY A 276 10.06 1.04 27.13
CA GLY A 276 9.89 0.25 25.90
C GLY A 276 8.60 0.55 25.15
N GLU A 277 7.89 1.64 25.48
CA GLU A 277 6.68 2.09 24.82
C GLU A 277 6.99 3.12 23.73
N VAL A 278 6.16 3.12 22.68
CA VAL A 278 6.32 4.01 21.54
C VAL A 278 5.69 5.37 21.84
N GLU A 279 6.48 6.45 21.78
CA GLU A 279 6.03 7.81 22.01
C GLU A 279 5.07 8.30 20.91
N ASP A 280 3.99 8.99 21.30
CA ASP A 280 3.01 9.59 20.39
C ASP A 280 2.38 8.62 19.37
N ILE A 281 2.40 7.31 19.64
CA ILE A 281 1.83 6.29 18.72
C ILE A 281 0.32 6.48 18.50
N ASP A 282 -0.38 7.03 19.48
CA ASP A 282 -1.83 7.24 19.44
C ASP A 282 -2.25 8.17 18.31
N ARG A 283 -1.48 9.23 18.10
CA ARG A 283 -1.73 10.18 17.01
C ARG A 283 -1.46 9.53 15.66
N ALA A 284 -0.44 8.69 15.58
CA ALA A 284 -0.14 7.96 14.35
C ALA A 284 -1.25 6.93 14.03
N LEU A 285 -1.72 6.17 15.02
CA LEU A 285 -2.85 5.24 14.87
C LEU A 285 -4.15 5.94 14.45
N LEU A 286 -4.42 7.12 15.03
CA LEU A 286 -5.58 7.93 14.65
C LEU A 286 -5.45 8.52 13.24
N ALA A 287 -4.24 8.94 12.85
CA ALA A 287 -3.98 9.43 11.50
C ALA A 287 -4.21 8.32 10.46
N ASP A 288 -3.72 7.12 10.77
CA ASP A 288 -3.84 5.91 9.96
C ASP A 288 -5.29 5.45 9.79
N SER A 289 -6.01 5.24 10.90
CA SER A 289 -7.43 4.87 10.86
C SER A 289 -8.32 5.92 10.18
N SER A 290 -7.99 7.21 10.32
CA SER A 290 -8.67 8.28 9.59
C SER A 290 -8.38 8.23 8.09
N ALA A 291 -7.16 7.88 7.71
CA ALA A 291 -6.81 7.67 6.31
C ALA A 291 -7.61 6.50 5.72
N THR A 292 -7.87 5.43 6.47
CA THR A 292 -8.69 4.29 6.00
C THR A 292 -10.10 4.72 5.68
N VAL A 293 -10.71 5.54 6.54
CA VAL A 293 -12.03 6.15 6.29
C VAL A 293 -12.01 6.98 5.00
N ILE A 294 -10.98 7.79 4.80
CA ILE A 294 -10.84 8.65 3.62
C ILE A 294 -10.59 7.83 2.35
N GLY A 295 -9.79 6.76 2.44
CA GLY A 295 -9.53 5.84 1.34
C GLY A 295 -10.81 5.15 0.87
N ALA A 296 -11.61 4.64 1.81
CA ALA A 296 -12.91 4.04 1.49
C ALA A 296 -13.85 5.04 0.80
N LEU A 297 -13.91 6.28 1.30
CA LEU A 297 -14.73 7.35 0.70
C LEU A 297 -14.20 7.78 -0.66
N ALA A 298 -12.88 7.75 -0.88
CA ALA A 298 -12.27 8.05 -2.17
C ALA A 298 -12.48 6.94 -3.21
N GLY A 299 -12.84 5.73 -2.78
CA GLY A 299 -13.05 4.57 -3.65
C GLY A 299 -11.84 3.66 -3.78
N THR A 300 -11.03 3.53 -2.72
CA THR A 300 -9.93 2.55 -2.63
C THR A 300 -10.06 1.68 -1.38
N SER A 301 -9.33 0.56 -1.36
CA SER A 301 -9.15 -0.29 -0.19
C SER A 301 -8.47 0.45 0.98
N ASN A 302 -8.41 -0.21 2.15
CA ASN A 302 -7.81 0.33 3.37
C ASN A 302 -6.43 0.95 3.11
N THR A 303 -6.20 2.12 3.68
CA THR A 303 -4.85 2.67 3.77
C THR A 303 -4.18 2.21 5.04
N THR A 304 -2.88 2.01 5.00
CA THR A 304 -2.11 1.68 6.19
C THR A 304 -0.77 2.42 6.17
N SER A 305 -0.05 2.33 7.27
CA SER A 305 1.30 2.84 7.44
C SER A 305 2.29 1.98 6.67
N TYR A 306 3.15 2.64 5.89
CA TYR A 306 4.11 1.95 5.03
C TYR A 306 5.45 1.72 5.72
N ILE A 307 5.88 0.45 5.78
CA ILE A 307 7.18 0.05 6.32
C ILE A 307 8.35 0.62 5.52
N GLU A 308 8.09 0.93 4.25
CA GLU A 308 8.98 1.60 3.31
C GLU A 308 9.42 2.99 3.78
N SER A 309 8.66 3.61 4.69
CA SER A 309 9.06 4.83 5.40
C SER A 309 10.38 4.68 6.15
N GLY A 310 10.76 3.44 6.49
CA GLY A 310 12.07 3.11 7.04
C GLY A 310 13.24 3.55 6.16
N ALA A 311 13.06 3.65 4.83
CA ALA A 311 14.10 4.16 3.92
C ALA A 311 14.36 5.65 4.16
N GLY A 312 13.33 6.50 4.20
CA GLY A 312 13.50 7.91 4.52
C GLY A 312 14.01 8.14 5.94
N VAL A 313 13.60 7.30 6.89
CA VAL A 313 14.11 7.34 8.26
C VAL A 313 15.62 7.03 8.32
N LYS A 314 16.10 6.07 7.52
CA LYS A 314 17.55 5.79 7.40
C LYS A 314 18.33 6.95 6.77
N GLU A 315 17.70 7.73 5.89
CA GLU A 315 18.24 8.99 5.35
C GLU A 315 18.18 10.17 6.34
N GLY A 316 17.72 9.93 7.57
CA GLY A 316 17.69 10.93 8.66
C GLY A 316 16.34 11.63 8.84
N GLY A 317 15.27 11.17 8.17
CA GLY A 317 13.92 11.64 8.42
C GLY A 317 13.46 11.31 9.84
N ARG A 318 12.93 12.32 10.56
CA ARG A 318 12.50 12.18 11.96
C ARG A 318 11.13 12.80 12.24
N THR A 319 10.62 13.64 11.33
CA THR A 319 9.39 14.41 11.55
C THR A 319 8.36 14.22 10.46
N GLY A 320 7.17 14.77 10.70
CA GLY A 320 6.10 14.83 9.71
C GLY A 320 6.43 15.62 8.45
N LEU A 321 7.52 16.39 8.40
CA LEU A 321 7.96 17.05 7.17
C LEU A 321 8.36 16.03 6.09
N THR A 322 8.96 14.91 6.50
CA THR A 322 9.20 13.75 5.63
C THR A 322 7.89 13.28 4.99
N ALA A 323 6.84 13.06 5.80
CA ALA A 323 5.52 12.64 5.32
C ALA A 323 4.89 13.70 4.38
N VAL A 324 4.90 14.98 4.76
CA VAL A 324 4.39 16.06 3.90
C VAL A 324 5.07 16.08 2.53
N THR A 325 6.38 15.85 2.50
CA THR A 325 7.13 15.76 1.23
C THR A 325 6.61 14.60 0.37
N VAL A 326 6.39 13.43 0.96
CA VAL A 326 5.83 12.26 0.27
C VAL A 326 4.43 12.57 -0.28
N ALA A 327 3.57 13.22 0.51
CA ALA A 327 2.23 13.61 0.06
C ALA A 327 2.28 14.56 -1.15
N LEU A 328 3.19 15.54 -1.16
CA LEU A 328 3.35 16.44 -2.30
C LEU A 328 3.83 15.71 -3.56
N LEU A 329 4.72 14.72 -3.41
CA LEU A 329 5.20 13.89 -4.51
C LEU A 329 4.08 12.99 -5.07
N PHE A 330 3.26 12.39 -4.22
CA PHE A 330 2.06 11.66 -4.67
C PHE A 330 1.05 12.57 -5.36
N ALA A 331 0.82 13.79 -4.85
CA ALA A 331 -0.06 14.74 -5.52
C ALA A 331 0.44 15.06 -6.94
N ALA A 332 1.76 15.16 -7.14
CA ALA A 332 2.34 15.33 -8.47
C ALA A 332 2.11 14.12 -9.39
N CYS A 333 1.92 12.92 -8.85
CA CYS A 333 1.60 11.72 -9.64
C CYS A 333 0.21 11.77 -10.28
N LEU A 334 -0.73 12.65 -9.88
CA LEU A 334 -2.06 12.72 -10.49
C LEU A 334 -2.00 12.94 -12.01
N GLY A 335 -1.00 13.68 -12.50
CA GLY A 335 -0.78 13.89 -13.93
C GLY A 335 -0.18 12.67 -14.66
N LEU A 336 0.33 11.66 -13.94
CA LEU A 336 1.01 10.49 -14.49
C LEU A 336 0.08 9.30 -14.77
N ALA A 337 -1.24 9.51 -14.73
CA ALA A 337 -2.21 8.45 -15.00
C ALA A 337 -1.99 7.69 -16.34
N PRO A 338 -1.68 8.36 -17.47
CA PRO A 338 -1.40 7.65 -18.73
C PRO A 338 -0.18 6.74 -18.64
N LEU A 339 0.85 7.15 -17.88
CA LEU A 339 2.05 6.35 -17.66
C LEU A 339 1.69 5.10 -16.85
N ALA A 340 0.95 5.26 -15.76
CA ALA A 340 0.54 4.16 -14.90
C ALA A 340 -0.33 3.13 -15.64
N GLN A 341 -1.26 3.59 -16.47
CA GLN A 341 -2.11 2.72 -17.31
C GLN A 341 -1.33 1.95 -18.38
N SER A 342 -0.17 2.46 -18.78
CA SER A 342 0.67 1.82 -19.81
C SER A 342 1.51 0.66 -19.26
N VAL A 343 1.55 0.47 -17.94
CA VAL A 343 2.34 -0.59 -17.31
C VAL A 343 1.63 -1.93 -17.46
N PRO A 344 2.23 -2.92 -18.14
CA PRO A 344 1.61 -4.23 -18.30
C PRO A 344 1.61 -5.03 -16.98
N ALA A 345 0.62 -5.90 -16.79
CA ALA A 345 0.45 -6.67 -15.55
C ALA A 345 1.67 -7.55 -15.19
N PHE A 346 2.35 -8.13 -16.18
CA PHE A 346 3.56 -8.91 -15.93
C PHE A 346 4.76 -8.07 -15.47
N ALA A 347 4.73 -6.73 -15.62
CA ALA A 347 5.76 -5.83 -15.10
C ALA A 347 5.55 -5.50 -13.61
N THR A 348 4.32 -5.56 -13.10
CA THR A 348 4.00 -5.39 -11.68
C THR A 348 4.05 -6.70 -10.91
N ALA A 349 3.87 -7.84 -11.58
CA ALA A 349 3.97 -9.17 -11.00
C ALA A 349 5.23 -9.41 -10.10
N PRO A 350 6.45 -9.00 -10.51
CA PRO A 350 7.64 -9.20 -9.69
C PRO A 350 7.62 -8.39 -8.40
N ALA A 351 6.94 -7.24 -8.39
CA ALA A 351 6.80 -6.42 -7.20
C ALA A 351 5.98 -7.17 -6.13
N LEU A 352 4.91 -7.85 -6.52
CA LEU A 352 4.11 -8.66 -5.59
C LEU A 352 4.93 -9.80 -4.99
N ILE A 353 5.72 -10.50 -5.83
CA ILE A 353 6.62 -11.58 -5.38
C ILE A 353 7.70 -11.03 -4.46
N PHE A 354 8.25 -9.86 -4.77
CA PHE A 354 9.31 -9.24 -3.97
C PHE A 354 8.80 -8.75 -2.61
N ILE A 355 7.66 -8.06 -2.58
CA ILE A 355 7.01 -7.59 -1.35
C ILE A 355 6.60 -8.77 -0.46
N ALA A 356 6.17 -9.90 -1.04
CA ALA A 356 5.89 -11.12 -0.29
C ALA A 356 7.08 -11.62 0.55
N THR A 357 8.32 -11.28 0.20
CA THR A 357 9.51 -11.66 0.98
C THR A 357 9.75 -10.80 2.23
N TYR A 358 9.02 -9.69 2.38
CA TYR A 358 9.09 -8.83 3.56
C TYR A 358 8.12 -9.24 4.69
N PHE A 359 7.18 -10.14 4.40
CA PHE A 359 6.22 -10.70 5.34
C PHE A 359 6.76 -11.97 6.02
#